data_AF-A0A9D1E8G5-F1
#
_entry.id   AF-A0A9D1E8G5-F1
#
_cell.length_a   1.000
_cell.length_b   1.000
_cell.length_c   1.000
_cell.angle_alpha   90.00
_cell.angle_beta   90.00
_cell.angle_gamma   90.00
#
_symmetry.space_group_name_H-M   'P 1'
#
loop_
_entity.id
_entity.type
_entity.pdbx_description
1 polymer ?
#
loop_
_entity_poly.entity_id
_entity_poly.type
_entity_poly.pdbx_seq_one_letter_code
_entity_poly.pdbx_strand_id
1 'polypeptide(L)'
;MEKSTEHAFDLYQDIRSRCGGEIYIGVVGPVRTGKSTFIRRFMEQMVIPNMTNPNERSRAVDELPQGAQGRMIMTTEPKFVPKDQVEVELGEKTKAKIRLVDCVGFLIPGAGGHMENGQQRMVKTPWSEEEIPFEEAARIGTEKVIRDHATVGIIVTCDGTFGEIDRDAYVAAETETVKQLQQLGKPFVMLLNSLRPYNQETKKLAERLEETYHCAVIPVN
;
A
#
# COMPACT_ATOMS: atom_id res chain seq x y z
N MET A 1 39.65 -29.86 1.83
CA MET A 1 38.55 -29.19 2.56
C MET A 1 37.91 -28.21 1.59
N GLU A 2 36.92 -28.69 0.83
CA GLU A 2 36.09 -27.81 0.00
C GLU A 2 35.29 -26.92 0.95
N LYS A 3 35.51 -25.61 0.86
CA LYS A 3 34.61 -24.64 1.48
C LYS A 3 33.37 -24.59 0.61
N SER A 4 32.28 -25.16 1.12
CA SER A 4 30.94 -24.98 0.60
C SER A 4 30.66 -23.48 0.47
N THR A 5 30.66 -22.97 -0.76
CA THR A 5 30.19 -21.61 -1.06
C THR A 5 28.68 -21.65 -0.91
N GLU A 6 28.20 -21.37 0.31
CA GLU A 6 26.80 -21.07 0.56
C GLU A 6 26.49 -19.82 -0.28
N HIS A 7 25.86 -20.00 -1.44
CA HIS A 7 25.36 -18.89 -2.24
C HIS A 7 24.34 -18.17 -1.35
N ALA A 8 24.75 -17.05 -0.78
CA ALA A 8 23.86 -16.15 -0.05
C ALA A 8 22.67 -15.85 -0.96
N PHE A 9 21.47 -16.26 -0.53
CA PHE A 9 20.25 -16.04 -1.28
C PHE A 9 20.03 -14.53 -1.42
N ASP A 10 20.32 -13.99 -2.61
CA ASP A 10 20.02 -12.60 -2.95
C ASP A 10 18.52 -12.51 -3.29
N LEU A 11 17.74 -12.20 -2.26
CA LEU A 11 16.28 -12.03 -2.33
C LEU A 11 15.88 -11.07 -3.46
N TYR A 12 16.63 -9.97 -3.65
CA TYR A 12 16.30 -8.98 -4.66
C TYR A 12 16.55 -9.53 -6.07
N GLN A 13 17.64 -10.27 -6.25
CA GLN A 13 17.96 -10.92 -7.53
C GLN A 13 16.95 -12.04 -7.87
N ASP A 14 16.51 -12.81 -6.89
CA ASP A 14 15.49 -13.87 -7.06
C ASP A 14 14.13 -13.27 -7.46
N ILE A 15 13.64 -12.25 -6.73
CA ILE A 15 12.39 -11.54 -7.09
C ILE A 15 12.50 -10.97 -8.51
N ARG A 16 13.60 -10.30 -8.83
CA ARG A 16 13.84 -9.75 -10.17
C ARG A 16 13.75 -10.82 -11.25
N SER A 17 14.38 -11.98 -11.04
CA SER A 17 14.42 -13.06 -12.01
C SER A 17 13.04 -13.67 -12.28
N ARG A 18 12.22 -13.84 -11.23
CA ARG A 18 10.85 -14.38 -11.33
C ARG A 18 9.87 -13.38 -11.93
N CYS A 19 10.13 -12.10 -11.75
CA CYS A 19 9.24 -11.02 -12.19
C CYS A 19 9.72 -10.32 -13.48
N GLY A 20 10.71 -10.90 -14.19
CA GLY A 20 11.18 -10.38 -15.47
C GLY A 20 11.85 -9.01 -15.39
N GLY A 21 12.36 -8.61 -14.22
CA GLY A 21 12.96 -7.29 -14.00
C GLY A 21 12.04 -6.23 -13.39
N GLU A 22 10.74 -6.53 -13.23
CA GLU A 22 9.74 -5.55 -12.82
C GLU A 22 9.15 -5.92 -11.45
N ILE A 23 9.21 -5.00 -10.48
CA ILE A 23 8.70 -5.23 -9.12
C ILE A 23 7.59 -4.22 -8.85
N TYR A 24 6.35 -4.68 -8.94
CA TYR A 24 5.21 -3.84 -8.64
C TYR A 24 4.82 -3.96 -7.18
N ILE A 25 4.74 -2.84 -6.48
CA ILE A 25 4.40 -2.80 -5.06
C ILE A 25 3.01 -2.17 -4.94
N GLY A 26 2.00 -2.98 -4.62
CA GLY A 26 0.66 -2.50 -4.35
C GLY A 26 0.55 -1.99 -2.91
N VAL A 27 0.26 -0.71 -2.70
CA VAL A 27 0.06 -0.15 -1.35
C VAL A 27 -1.44 -0.09 -1.07
N VAL A 28 -1.89 -0.92 -0.15
CA VAL A 28 -3.32 -1.16 0.10
C VAL A 28 -3.64 -1.04 1.57
N GLY A 29 -4.93 -1.00 1.90
CA GLY A 29 -5.42 -0.90 3.28
C GLY A 29 -6.44 0.23 3.46
N PRO A 30 -7.01 0.35 4.68
CA PRO A 30 -8.15 1.22 4.94
C PRO A 30 -7.88 2.70 4.64
N VAL A 31 -8.94 3.50 4.41
CA VAL A 31 -8.78 4.96 4.34
C VAL A 31 -8.23 5.50 5.65
N ARG A 32 -7.56 6.67 5.59
CA ARG A 32 -7.09 7.36 6.80
C ARG A 32 -6.10 6.52 7.62
N THR A 33 -5.29 5.67 6.99
CA THR A 33 -4.21 4.91 7.65
C THR A 33 -2.80 5.46 7.36
N GLY A 34 -2.69 6.50 6.52
CA GLY A 34 -1.40 7.08 6.13
C GLY A 34 -0.76 6.49 4.87
N LYS A 35 -1.51 5.72 4.06
CA LYS A 35 -1.04 5.19 2.75
C LYS A 35 -0.32 6.22 1.88
N SER A 36 -0.95 7.36 1.60
CA SER A 36 -0.35 8.37 0.73
C SER A 36 0.90 9.02 1.36
N THR A 37 0.98 9.11 2.69
CA THR A 37 2.18 9.56 3.41
C THR A 37 3.32 8.54 3.25
N PHE A 38 3.01 7.24 3.40
CA PHE A 38 3.97 6.17 3.17
C PHE A 38 4.49 6.19 1.73
N ILE A 39 3.58 6.23 0.74
CA ILE A 39 3.94 6.29 -0.70
C ILE A 39 4.86 7.47 -0.96
N ARG A 40 4.50 8.66 -0.47
CA ARG A 40 5.31 9.86 -0.64
C ARG A 40 6.72 9.69 -0.04
N ARG A 41 6.82 9.28 1.22
CA ARG A 41 8.12 9.10 1.89
C ARG A 41 8.96 8.02 1.22
N PHE A 42 8.35 6.90 0.85
CA PHE A 42 9.03 5.84 0.13
C PHE A 42 9.60 6.35 -1.20
N MET A 43 8.81 7.12 -1.95
CA MET A 43 9.27 7.74 -3.18
C MET A 43 10.41 8.73 -2.94
N GLU A 44 10.27 9.64 -1.98
CA GLU A 44 11.26 10.68 -1.67
C GLU A 44 12.58 10.12 -1.14
N GLN A 45 12.54 9.01 -0.38
CA GLN A 45 13.70 8.46 0.30
C GLN A 45 14.35 7.29 -0.43
N MET A 46 13.55 6.41 -1.05
CA MET A 46 14.05 5.15 -1.63
C MET A 46 14.06 5.17 -3.16
N VAL A 47 13.14 5.88 -3.81
CA VAL A 47 13.00 5.83 -5.28
C VAL A 47 13.74 6.98 -5.93
N ILE A 48 13.29 8.21 -5.69
CA ILE A 48 13.77 9.44 -6.34
C ILE A 48 15.29 9.63 -6.23
N PRO A 49 15.94 9.37 -5.07
CA PRO A 49 17.40 9.49 -4.96
C PRO A 49 18.17 8.47 -5.80
N ASN A 50 17.58 7.30 -6.08
CA ASN A 50 18.20 6.18 -6.79
C ASN A 50 17.82 6.13 -8.28
N MET A 51 17.13 7.15 -8.79
CA MET A 51 16.81 7.28 -10.21
C MET A 51 17.99 7.86 -11.01
N THR A 52 18.32 7.23 -12.12
CA THR A 52 19.45 7.64 -12.97
C THR A 52 19.09 8.74 -13.98
N ASN A 53 17.83 8.83 -14.41
CA ASN A 53 17.37 9.79 -15.41
C ASN A 53 16.79 11.08 -14.76
N PRO A 54 17.40 12.26 -14.97
CA PRO A 54 16.92 13.53 -14.39
C PRO A 54 15.51 13.94 -14.82
N ASN A 55 15.10 13.63 -16.05
CA ASN A 55 13.77 13.99 -16.57
C ASN A 55 12.67 13.11 -15.97
N GLU A 56 12.96 11.82 -15.76
CA GLU A 56 12.05 10.93 -15.02
C GLU A 56 11.99 11.32 -13.55
N ARG A 57 13.12 11.72 -12.97
CA ARG A 57 13.19 12.18 -11.58
C ARG A 57 12.30 13.40 -11.33
N SER A 58 12.36 14.42 -12.20
CA SER A 58 11.50 15.61 -12.10
C SER A 58 10.01 15.23 -12.19
N ARG A 59 9.64 14.38 -13.16
CA ARG A 59 8.26 13.92 -13.33
C ARG A 59 7.75 13.13 -12.11
N ALA A 60 8.57 12.25 -11.56
CA ALA A 60 8.20 11.46 -10.38
C ALA A 60 7.93 12.35 -9.15
N VAL A 61 8.64 13.47 -9.01
CA VAL A 61 8.38 14.47 -7.95
C VAL A 61 7.03 15.17 -8.16
N ASP A 62 6.73 15.58 -9.39
CA ASP A 62 5.48 16.27 -9.72
C ASP A 62 4.24 15.35 -9.56
N GLU A 63 4.43 14.05 -9.74
CA GLU A 63 3.36 13.05 -9.65
C GLU A 63 3.07 12.55 -8.23
N LEU A 64 3.90 12.92 -7.24
CA LEU A 64 3.72 12.51 -5.85
C LEU A 64 2.31 12.83 -5.34
N PRO A 65 1.71 11.96 -4.51
CA PRO A 65 0.43 12.26 -3.91
C PRO A 65 0.58 13.48 -3.02
N GLN A 66 -0.21 14.52 -3.31
CA GLN A 66 -0.37 15.62 -2.37
C GLN A 66 -1.20 15.10 -1.20
N GLY A 67 -0.56 15.00 -0.02
CA GLY A 67 -1.23 14.51 1.18
C GLY A 67 -2.50 15.33 1.44
N ALA A 68 -3.65 14.67 1.45
CA ALA A 68 -4.90 15.32 1.76
C ALA A 68 -4.93 15.67 3.25
N GLN A 69 -4.78 16.96 3.59
CA GLN A 69 -5.07 17.47 4.94
C GLN A 69 -6.58 17.47 5.27
N GLY A 70 -7.44 17.04 4.34
CA GLY A 70 -8.90 17.02 4.49
C GLY A 70 -9.46 15.72 5.10
N ARG A 71 -10.53 15.84 5.90
CA ARG A 71 -11.34 14.71 6.39
C ARG A 71 -12.10 13.96 5.28
N MET A 72 -12.27 14.58 4.11
CA MET A 72 -13.04 14.05 2.98
C MET A 72 -12.20 13.15 2.07
N ILE A 73 -12.72 11.96 1.75
CA ILE A 73 -12.10 11.03 0.80
C ILE A 73 -12.26 11.59 -0.62
N MET A 74 -11.15 12.02 -1.21
CA MET A 74 -11.12 12.60 -2.56
C MET A 74 -10.92 11.56 -3.67
N THR A 75 -10.30 10.43 -3.35
CA THR A 75 -9.82 9.47 -4.34
C THR A 75 -10.88 8.41 -4.63
N THR A 76 -11.45 8.43 -5.83
CA THR A 76 -12.38 7.40 -6.36
C THR A 76 -11.67 6.39 -7.27
N GLU A 77 -10.47 6.70 -7.73
CA GLU A 77 -9.71 5.90 -8.68
C GLU A 77 -8.31 5.58 -8.15
N PRO A 78 -7.80 4.35 -8.35
CA PRO A 78 -6.44 4.01 -7.99
C PRO A 78 -5.43 4.90 -8.70
N LYS A 79 -4.49 5.49 -7.95
CA LYS A 79 -3.44 6.33 -8.52
C LYS A 79 -2.12 5.57 -8.55
N PHE A 80 -1.58 5.40 -9.74
CA PHE A 80 -0.21 4.92 -9.93
C PHE A 80 0.78 6.05 -9.65
N VAL A 81 1.78 5.78 -8.82
CA VAL A 81 2.82 6.73 -8.44
C VAL A 81 4.18 6.03 -8.53
N PRO A 82 5.06 6.41 -9.47
CA PRO A 82 4.83 7.32 -10.59
C PRO A 82 3.90 6.70 -11.66
N LYS A 83 3.42 7.53 -12.58
CA LYS A 83 2.54 7.11 -13.69
C LYS A 83 3.26 6.10 -14.57
N ASP A 84 4.52 6.34 -14.90
CA ASP A 84 5.36 5.37 -15.60
C ASP A 84 6.24 4.61 -14.61
N GLN A 85 6.65 3.40 -14.97
CA GLN A 85 7.57 2.63 -14.14
C GLN A 85 8.93 3.31 -14.11
N VAL A 86 9.54 3.37 -12.92
CA VAL A 86 10.88 3.96 -12.76
C VAL A 86 11.87 2.89 -12.37
N GLU A 87 12.99 2.83 -13.09
CA GLU A 87 14.10 1.95 -12.76
C GLU A 87 14.86 2.52 -11.55
N VAL A 88 15.02 1.69 -10.53
CA VAL A 88 15.82 1.97 -9.34
C VAL A 88 16.83 0.86 -9.11
N GLU A 89 17.94 1.21 -8.47
CA GLU A 89 18.92 0.25 -7.99
C GLU A 89 18.61 -0.13 -6.53
N LEU A 90 18.25 -1.40 -6.31
CA LEU A 90 18.02 -2.01 -5.00
C LEU A 90 19.28 -2.76 -4.57
N GLY A 91 19.83 -2.40 -3.41
CA GLY A 91 21.07 -3.00 -2.91
C GLY A 91 22.26 -2.70 -3.83
N GLU A 92 23.28 -3.57 -3.83
CA GLU A 92 24.53 -3.27 -4.53
C GLU A 92 24.47 -3.48 -6.06
N LYS A 93 23.53 -4.27 -6.60
CA LYS A 93 23.52 -4.65 -8.05
C LYS A 93 22.16 -4.98 -8.66
N THR A 94 21.03 -4.78 -7.96
CA THR A 94 19.72 -5.22 -8.47
C THR A 94 18.91 -4.06 -9.01
N LYS A 95 18.85 -3.93 -10.34
CA LYS A 95 17.91 -3.01 -11.00
C LYS A 95 16.49 -3.57 -10.97
N ALA A 96 15.56 -2.80 -10.44
CA ALA A 96 14.14 -3.12 -10.41
C ALA A 96 13.32 -1.93 -10.90
N LYS A 97 12.27 -2.20 -11.66
CA LYS A 97 11.27 -1.17 -11.95
C LYS A 97 10.24 -1.13 -10.83
N ILE A 98 10.10 0.00 -10.17
CA ILE A 98 9.12 0.21 -9.10
C ILE A 98 7.94 1.03 -9.62
N ARG A 99 6.75 0.62 -9.20
CA ARG A 99 5.52 1.40 -9.32
C ARG A 99 4.66 1.15 -8.10
N LEU A 100 4.23 2.21 -7.43
CA LEU A 100 3.30 2.14 -6.31
C LEU A 100 1.89 2.37 -6.81
N VAL A 101 0.93 1.69 -6.19
CA VAL A 101 -0.49 1.96 -6.45
C VAL A 101 -1.16 2.37 -5.15
N ASP A 102 -1.68 3.59 -5.10
CA ASP A 102 -2.54 4.06 -4.02
C ASP A 102 -3.96 3.57 -4.30
N CYS A 103 -4.39 2.52 -3.59
CA CYS A 103 -5.76 2.02 -3.71
C CYS A 103 -6.74 2.92 -2.97
N VAL A 104 -7.98 2.98 -3.48
CA VAL A 104 -9.09 3.58 -2.76
C VAL A 104 -9.22 2.80 -1.45
N GLY A 105 -8.89 3.43 -0.33
CA GLY A 105 -8.86 2.70 0.93
C GLY A 105 -10.22 2.09 1.22
N PHE A 106 -10.23 0.89 1.80
CA PHE A 106 -11.47 0.32 2.32
C PHE A 106 -12.08 1.29 3.32
N LEU A 107 -13.38 1.54 3.16
CA LEU A 107 -14.12 2.42 4.03
C LEU A 107 -14.19 1.83 5.43
N ILE A 108 -14.17 2.72 6.40
CA ILE A 108 -14.25 2.38 7.81
C ILE A 108 -15.35 3.25 8.44
N PRO A 109 -16.11 2.71 9.40
CA PRO A 109 -17.06 3.50 10.17
C PRO A 109 -16.38 4.75 10.76
N GLY A 110 -16.97 5.92 10.56
CA GLY A 110 -16.40 7.20 11.03
C GLY A 110 -15.48 7.94 10.05
N ALA A 111 -15.06 7.33 8.93
CA ALA A 111 -14.43 8.08 7.85
C ALA A 111 -15.49 8.79 7.00
N GLY A 112 -15.63 10.11 7.17
CA GLY A 112 -16.57 10.94 6.39
C GLY A 112 -16.29 10.90 4.87
N GLY A 113 -17.33 11.06 4.06
CA GLY A 113 -17.24 11.17 2.59
C GLY A 113 -17.87 10.03 1.77
N HIS A 114 -18.43 9.01 2.43
CA HIS A 114 -19.19 7.91 1.80
C HIS A 114 -20.72 8.16 1.77
N MET A 115 -21.20 9.14 2.52
CA MET A 115 -22.60 9.57 2.56
C MET A 115 -22.71 10.98 1.97
N GLU A 116 -23.68 11.19 1.09
CA GLU A 116 -24.08 12.50 0.55
C GLU A 116 -25.59 12.65 0.76
N ASN A 117 -26.02 13.70 1.47
CA ASN A 117 -27.44 13.94 1.81
C ASN A 117 -28.16 12.77 2.52
N GLY A 118 -27.43 11.96 3.30
CA GLY A 118 -28.01 10.80 4.03
C GLY A 118 -28.22 9.56 3.17
N GLN A 119 -27.76 9.57 1.91
CA GLN A 119 -27.72 8.42 1.01
C GLN A 119 -26.26 8.05 0.69
N GLN A 120 -26.04 6.80 0.27
CA GLN A 120 -24.71 6.39 -0.20
C GLN A 120 -24.30 7.27 -1.39
N ARG A 121 -23.07 7.79 -1.32
CA ARG A 121 -22.49 8.56 -2.42
C ARG A 121 -22.30 7.64 -3.62
N MET A 122 -22.96 7.96 -4.73
CA MET A 122 -22.83 7.23 -6.00
C MET A 122 -21.68 7.82 -6.80
N VAL A 123 -20.91 6.97 -7.48
CA VAL A 123 -19.78 7.39 -8.31
C VAL A 123 -19.74 6.62 -9.62
N LYS A 124 -19.33 7.31 -10.67
CA LYS A 124 -18.95 6.68 -11.94
C LYS A 124 -17.49 6.24 -11.86
N THR A 125 -17.19 5.03 -12.33
CA THR A 125 -15.83 4.49 -12.32
C THR A 125 -15.51 3.81 -13.65
N PRO A 126 -14.23 3.58 -13.99
CA PRO A 126 -13.84 2.77 -15.15
C PRO A 126 -14.22 1.29 -15.02
N TRP A 127 -14.68 0.85 -13.84
CA TRP A 127 -14.89 -0.54 -13.49
C TRP A 127 -16.35 -1.01 -13.67
N SER A 128 -17.27 -0.06 -13.90
CA SER A 128 -18.71 -0.27 -14.07
C SER A 128 -19.28 0.74 -15.06
N GLU A 129 -20.20 0.31 -15.92
CA GLU A 129 -20.89 1.20 -16.86
C GLU A 129 -21.94 2.06 -16.15
N GLU A 130 -22.55 1.52 -15.09
CA GLU A 130 -23.53 2.20 -14.24
C GLU A 130 -22.84 2.86 -13.04
N GLU A 131 -23.45 3.93 -12.52
CA GLU A 131 -23.04 4.52 -11.25
C GLU A 131 -23.26 3.52 -10.12
N ILE A 132 -22.22 3.30 -9.33
CA ILE A 132 -22.24 2.35 -8.21
C ILE A 132 -21.94 3.08 -6.89
N PRO A 133 -22.34 2.52 -5.74
CA PRO A 133 -21.98 3.08 -4.45
C PRO A 133 -20.46 3.23 -4.31
N PHE A 134 -20.01 4.32 -3.70
CA PHE A 134 -18.59 4.63 -3.48
C PHE A 134 -17.84 3.50 -2.76
N GLU A 135 -18.50 2.81 -1.82
CA GLU A 135 -17.97 1.66 -1.12
C GLU A 135 -17.66 0.48 -2.06
N GLU A 136 -18.60 0.17 -2.95
CA GLU A 136 -18.45 -0.92 -3.90
C GLU A 136 -17.39 -0.59 -4.95
N ALA A 137 -17.35 0.66 -5.41
CA ALA A 137 -16.30 1.18 -6.28
C ALA A 137 -14.90 1.00 -5.67
N ALA A 138 -14.74 1.35 -4.38
CA ALA A 138 -13.48 1.21 -3.66
C ALA A 138 -13.03 -0.25 -3.55
N ARG A 139 -13.98 -1.15 -3.25
CA ARG A 139 -13.75 -2.59 -3.15
C ARG A 139 -13.29 -3.18 -4.49
N ILE A 140 -14.05 -2.94 -5.56
CA ILE A 140 -13.74 -3.46 -6.91
C ILE A 140 -12.41 -2.89 -7.41
N GLY A 141 -12.17 -1.58 -7.20
CA GLY A 141 -10.93 -0.93 -7.62
C GLY A 141 -9.70 -1.52 -6.94
N THR A 142 -9.78 -1.75 -5.62
CA THR A 142 -8.67 -2.36 -4.86
C THR A 142 -8.40 -3.79 -5.30
N GLU A 143 -9.45 -4.61 -5.48
CA GLU A 143 -9.31 -6.00 -5.93
C GLU A 143 -8.65 -6.08 -7.32
N LYS A 144 -9.12 -5.28 -8.29
CA LYS A 144 -8.56 -5.23 -9.65
C LYS A 144 -7.11 -4.81 -9.65
N VAL A 145 -6.77 -3.76 -8.90
CA VAL A 145 -5.38 -3.28 -8.80
C VAL A 145 -4.46 -4.32 -8.20
N ILE A 146 -4.86 -4.91 -7.08
CA ILE A 146 -4.04 -5.94 -6.43
C ILE A 146 -3.85 -7.09 -7.40
N ARG A 147 -4.91 -7.62 -8.00
CA ARG A 147 -4.85 -8.77 -8.91
C ARG A 147 -4.03 -8.51 -10.16
N ASP A 148 -4.27 -7.39 -10.83
CA ASP A 148 -3.79 -7.18 -12.20
C ASP A 148 -2.43 -6.48 -12.23
N HIS A 149 -2.03 -5.79 -11.13
CA HIS A 149 -0.87 -4.90 -11.16
C HIS A 149 0.12 -5.07 -10.00
N ALA A 150 -0.22 -5.68 -8.86
CA ALA A 150 0.74 -5.83 -7.76
C ALA A 150 1.53 -7.15 -7.83
N THR A 151 2.85 -7.10 -7.64
CA THR A 151 3.70 -8.30 -7.46
C THR A 151 3.86 -8.63 -5.99
N VAL A 152 4.00 -7.59 -5.16
CA VAL A 152 4.08 -7.66 -3.69
C VAL A 152 3.08 -6.65 -3.10
N GLY A 153 2.37 -7.04 -2.05
CA GLY A 153 1.46 -6.15 -1.32
C GLY A 153 2.12 -5.52 -0.08
N ILE A 154 1.89 -4.22 0.12
CA ILE A 154 2.13 -3.56 1.41
C ILE A 154 0.77 -3.13 1.94
N ILE A 155 0.35 -3.73 3.05
CA ILE A 155 -0.87 -3.34 3.74
C ILE A 155 -0.50 -2.24 4.74
N VAL A 156 -1.15 -1.08 4.70
CA VAL A 156 -0.98 -0.01 5.68
C VAL A 156 -2.23 0.10 6.53
N THR A 157 -2.08 -0.22 7.81
CA THR A 157 -3.11 -0.14 8.85
C THR A 157 -2.68 0.80 9.98
N CYS A 158 -3.49 0.92 11.04
CA CYS A 158 -3.17 1.74 12.21
C CYS A 158 -3.45 1.04 13.52
N ASP A 159 -2.85 1.53 14.61
CA ASP A 159 -3.19 1.14 15.99
C ASP A 159 -4.21 2.08 16.66
N GLY A 160 -4.82 3.00 15.90
CA GLY A 160 -5.76 4.01 16.41
C GLY A 160 -5.10 5.15 17.18
N THR A 161 -3.77 5.20 17.29
CA THR A 161 -3.08 6.29 18.01
C THR A 161 -3.03 7.60 17.24
N PHE A 162 -3.39 7.61 15.95
CA PHE A 162 -3.43 8.80 15.12
C PHE A 162 -4.82 9.05 14.56
N GLY A 163 -5.20 10.34 14.48
CA GLY A 163 -6.51 10.76 14.01
C GLY A 163 -7.59 10.67 15.09
N GLU A 164 -8.84 10.56 14.64
CA GLU A 164 -10.05 10.58 15.48
C GLU A 164 -10.83 9.26 15.42
N ILE A 165 -10.26 8.24 14.76
CA ILE A 165 -10.93 6.98 14.47
C ILE A 165 -10.28 5.88 15.31
N ASP A 166 -11.11 5.18 16.07
CA ASP A 166 -10.67 4.07 16.91
C ASP A 166 -10.20 2.87 16.08
N ARG A 167 -9.28 2.09 16.65
CA ARG A 167 -8.70 0.89 16.04
C ARG A 167 -9.74 -0.10 15.51
N ASP A 168 -10.84 -0.26 16.24
CA ASP A 168 -11.90 -1.24 15.93
C ASP A 168 -12.56 -0.95 14.58
N ALA A 169 -12.65 0.32 14.19
CA ALA A 169 -13.20 0.71 12.90
C ALA A 169 -12.38 0.16 11.72
N TYR A 170 -11.08 -0.08 11.92
CA TYR A 170 -10.17 -0.54 10.88
C TYR A 170 -10.13 -2.07 10.71
N VAL A 171 -10.55 -2.85 11.73
CA VAL A 171 -10.38 -4.32 11.77
C VAL A 171 -11.07 -5.02 10.60
N ALA A 172 -12.30 -4.63 10.27
CA ALA A 172 -13.06 -5.26 9.19
C ALA A 172 -12.39 -5.05 7.82
N ALA A 173 -12.04 -3.79 7.54
CA ALA A 173 -11.36 -3.38 6.31
C ALA A 173 -9.97 -4.02 6.16
N GLU A 174 -9.21 -4.09 7.25
CA GLU A 174 -7.91 -4.77 7.32
C GLU A 174 -8.04 -6.26 7.02
N THR A 175 -8.98 -6.94 7.69
CA THR A 175 -9.23 -8.38 7.51
C THR A 175 -9.59 -8.72 6.08
N GLU A 176 -10.48 -7.93 5.45
CA GLU A 176 -10.87 -8.12 4.06
C GLU A 176 -9.69 -7.91 3.10
N THR A 177 -8.85 -6.89 3.36
CA THR A 177 -7.64 -6.62 2.56
C THR A 177 -6.67 -7.82 2.61
N VAL A 178 -6.42 -8.36 3.81
CA VAL A 178 -5.55 -9.52 4.01
C VAL A 178 -6.10 -10.73 3.28
N LYS A 179 -7.40 -11.01 3.43
CA LYS A 179 -8.08 -12.14 2.80
C LYS A 179 -7.94 -12.11 1.28
N GLN A 180 -8.11 -10.94 0.66
CA GLN A 180 -7.95 -10.78 -0.79
C GLN A 180 -6.52 -11.08 -1.24
N LEU A 181 -5.50 -10.55 -0.53
CA LEU A 181 -4.09 -10.82 -0.85
C LEU A 181 -3.74 -12.31 -0.70
N GLN A 182 -4.23 -12.96 0.35
CA GLN A 182 -4.07 -14.40 0.57
C GLN A 182 -4.74 -15.24 -0.53
N GLN A 183 -5.99 -14.90 -0.92
CA GLN A 183 -6.71 -15.60 -1.99
C GLN A 183 -6.01 -15.47 -3.35
N LEU A 184 -5.38 -14.32 -3.60
CA LEU A 184 -4.61 -14.08 -4.82
C LEU A 184 -3.21 -14.73 -4.78
N GLY A 185 -2.80 -15.31 -3.64
CA GLY A 185 -1.50 -15.94 -3.45
C GLY A 185 -0.34 -14.95 -3.55
N LYS A 186 -0.57 -13.65 -3.31
CA LYS A 186 0.45 -12.62 -3.43
C LYS A 186 1.19 -12.47 -2.11
N PRO A 187 2.54 -12.39 -2.11
CA PRO A 187 3.28 -12.11 -0.89
C PRO A 187 2.98 -10.69 -0.41
N PHE A 188 2.84 -10.51 0.91
CA PHE A 188 2.59 -9.20 1.49
C PHE A 188 3.22 -9.03 2.88
N VAL A 189 3.41 -7.76 3.25
CA VAL A 189 3.82 -7.30 4.58
C VAL A 189 2.83 -6.25 5.08
N MET A 190 2.62 -6.18 6.39
CA MET A 190 1.76 -5.18 7.01
C MET A 190 2.59 -4.12 7.75
N LEU A 191 2.26 -2.86 7.53
CA LEU A 191 2.77 -1.71 8.26
C LEU A 191 1.70 -1.23 9.24
N LEU A 192 2.01 -1.33 10.53
CA LEU A 192 1.17 -0.84 11.61
C LEU A 192 1.60 0.61 11.92
N ASN A 193 0.92 1.57 11.30
CA ASN A 193 1.20 2.98 11.53
C ASN A 193 0.77 3.38 12.94
N SER A 194 1.64 4.07 13.67
CA SER A 194 1.46 4.44 15.07
C SER A 194 2.22 5.71 15.40
N LEU A 195 1.67 6.59 16.26
CA LEU A 195 2.46 7.68 16.84
C LEU A 195 3.54 7.18 17.81
N ARG A 196 3.42 5.93 18.29
CA ARG A 196 4.26 5.35 19.34
C ARG A 196 4.71 3.92 18.95
N PRO A 197 5.43 3.74 17.83
CA PRO A 197 5.74 2.41 17.28
C PRO A 197 6.56 1.51 18.22
N TYR A 198 7.29 2.10 19.17
CA TYR A 198 8.12 1.39 20.13
C TYR A 198 7.41 1.03 21.45
N ASN A 199 6.17 1.51 21.65
CA ASN A 199 5.41 1.21 22.86
C ASN A 199 5.04 -0.28 22.96
N GLN A 200 4.94 -0.78 24.19
CA GLN A 200 4.59 -2.19 24.42
C GLN A 200 3.21 -2.55 23.88
N GLU A 201 2.22 -1.64 23.96
CA GLU A 201 0.87 -1.89 23.45
C GLU A 201 0.86 -2.07 21.93
N THR A 202 1.57 -1.20 21.19
CA THR A 202 1.70 -1.30 19.73
C THR A 202 2.46 -2.55 19.32
N LYS A 203 3.52 -2.93 20.03
CA LYS A 203 4.25 -4.19 19.78
C LYS A 203 3.37 -5.43 19.99
N LYS A 204 2.64 -5.49 21.11
CA LYS A 204 1.68 -6.56 21.38
C LYS A 204 0.58 -6.62 20.34
N LEU A 205 0.12 -5.47 19.85
CA LEU A 205 -0.83 -5.44 18.74
C LEU A 205 -0.22 -6.03 17.48
N ALA A 206 1.00 -5.62 17.11
CA ALA A 206 1.69 -6.18 15.95
C ALA A 206 1.84 -7.70 16.05
N GLU A 207 2.34 -8.23 17.18
CA GLU A 207 2.46 -9.67 17.44
C GLU A 207 1.12 -10.40 17.22
N ARG A 208 0.01 -9.87 17.77
CA ARG A 208 -1.31 -10.47 17.54
C ARG A 208 -1.74 -10.45 16.08
N LEU A 209 -1.43 -9.38 15.34
CA LEU A 209 -1.75 -9.28 13.91
C LEU A 209 -0.87 -10.25 13.10
N GLU A 210 0.40 -10.46 13.48
CA GLU A 210 1.28 -11.45 12.85
C GLU A 210 0.73 -12.86 13.03
N GLU A 211 0.30 -13.20 14.25
CA GLU A 211 -0.33 -14.49 14.56
C GLU A 211 -1.66 -14.67 13.82
N THR A 212 -2.50 -13.63 13.76
CA THR A 212 -3.84 -13.68 13.16
C THR A 212 -3.77 -13.79 11.63
N TYR A 213 -2.89 -13.02 11.00
CA TYR A 213 -2.83 -12.90 9.54
C TYR A 213 -1.71 -13.69 8.89
N HIS A 214 -0.84 -14.32 9.68
CA HIS A 214 0.30 -15.10 9.22
C HIS A 214 1.19 -14.33 8.24
N CYS A 215 1.45 -13.06 8.56
CA CYS A 215 2.30 -12.16 7.79
C CYS A 215 3.17 -11.33 8.74
N ALA A 216 4.30 -10.80 8.27
CA ALA A 216 5.11 -9.89 9.08
C ALA A 216 4.38 -8.56 9.28
N VAL A 217 4.36 -8.05 10.52
CA VAL A 217 3.73 -6.78 10.88
C VAL A 217 4.77 -5.87 11.53
N ILE A 218 5.01 -4.72 10.90
CA ILE A 218 6.05 -3.78 11.29
C ILE A 218 5.43 -2.49 11.83
N PRO A 219 5.56 -2.19 13.14
CA PRO A 219 5.20 -0.88 13.68
C PRO A 219 6.07 0.24 13.09
N VAL A 220 5.44 1.31 12.57
CA VAL A 220 6.14 2.42 11.89
C VAL A 220 5.50 3.79 12.16
N ASN A 221 6.22 4.88 11.87
CA ASN A 221 5.75 6.28 11.82
C ASN A 221 6.53 7.11 10.79
#